data_AF-A0A6L3SNT8-F1
#
_entry.id   AF-A0A6L3SNT8-F1
#
_cell.length_a   1.000
_cell.length_b   1.000
_cell.length_c   1.000
_cell.angle_alpha   90.00
_cell.angle_beta   90.00
_cell.angle_gamma   90.00
#
_symmetry.space_group_name_H-M   'P 1'
#
loop_
_entity.id
_entity.type
_entity.pdbx_description
1 polymer ?
#
loop_
_entity_poly.entity_id
_entity_poly.type
_entity_poly.pdbx_seq_one_letter_code
_entity_poly.pdbx_strand_id
1 'polypeptide(L)' 'MAHSIFIRDLGSFGGRRPQMLACDIADRIEAEILVRSIATAYHDHGLNPATEVYWFNYNGSVHEIYVWPS' A
#
# COMPACT_ATOMS: atom_id res chain seq x y z
N MET A 1 18.60 0.98 -7.05
CA MET A 1 17.82 0.08 -6.16
C MET A 1 16.43 0.02 -6.75
N ALA A 2 15.81 -1.16 -6.79
CA ALA A 2 14.45 -1.30 -7.27
C ALA A 2 13.48 -1.16 -6.09
N HIS A 3 12.24 -0.82 -6.42
CA HIS A 3 11.16 -0.66 -5.45
C HIS A 3 10.02 -1.60 -5.82
N SER A 4 9.40 -2.16 -4.79
CA SER A 4 8.22 -3.01 -4.91
C SER A 4 7.06 -2.41 -4.13
N ILE A 5 5.85 -2.61 -4.63
CA ILE A 5 4.60 -2.19 -3.98
C ILE A 5 3.97 -3.40 -3.33
N PHE A 6 3.63 -3.28 -2.05
CA PHE A 6 2.96 -4.31 -1.28
C PHE A 6 1.60 -3.82 -0.78
N ILE A 7 0.67 -4.75 -0.64
CA ILE A 7 -0.62 -4.56 0.02
C ILE A 7 -0.78 -5.58 1.15
N ARG A 8 -1.35 -5.16 2.28
CA ARG A 8 -1.74 -6.07 3.36
C ARG A 8 -3.13 -5.75 3.88
N ASP A 9 -3.90 -6.81 4.15
CA ASP A 9 -5.25 -6.75 4.72
C ASP A 9 -5.17 -6.84 6.25
N LEU A 10 -5.76 -5.86 6.94
CA LEU A 10 -5.79 -5.75 8.40
C LEU A 10 -7.06 -6.32 9.05
N GLY A 11 -8.12 -6.61 8.29
CA GLY A 11 -9.42 -7.04 8.83
C GLY A 11 -9.50 -8.53 9.17
N SER A 12 -8.60 -9.36 8.64
CA SER A 12 -8.51 -10.77 9.02
C SER A 12 -7.75 -10.90 10.34
N PHE A 13 -8.39 -11.39 11.41
CA PHE A 13 -7.71 -11.81 12.65
C PHE A 13 -6.57 -12.79 12.29
N GLY A 14 -5.33 -12.29 12.30
CA GLY A 14 -4.14 -13.02 11.85
C GLY A 14 -3.32 -12.33 10.76
N GLY A 15 -3.79 -11.22 10.17
CA GLY A 15 -3.08 -10.40 9.18
C GLY A 15 -2.62 -11.19 7.96
N ARG A 16 -3.27 -11.03 6.80
CA ARG A 16 -2.75 -11.68 5.59
C ARG A 16 -1.32 -11.20 5.35
N ARG A 17 -0.42 -12.12 5.03
CA ARG A 17 0.95 -11.78 4.66
C ARG A 17 0.91 -10.72 3.55
N PRO A 18 1.79 -9.70 3.60
CA PRO A 18 1.84 -8.71 2.54
C PRO A 18 1.94 -9.38 1.17
N GLN A 19 1.05 -9.00 0.27
CA GLN A 19 1.05 -9.44 -1.11
C GLN A 19 1.77 -8.39 -1.95
N MET A 20 2.69 -8.83 -2.79
CA MET A 20 3.35 -7.95 -3.76
C MET A 20 2.39 -7.68 -4.93
N LEU A 21 2.24 -6.40 -5.29
CA LEU A 21 1.42 -5.96 -6.43
C LEU A 21 2.27 -5.60 -7.64
N ALA A 22 3.43 -5.01 -7.41
CA ALA A 22 4.39 -4.61 -8.43
C ALA A 22 5.81 -4.72 -7.89
N CYS A 23 6.77 -4.93 -8.78
CA CYS A 23 8.21 -5.02 -8.49
C CYS A 23 9.01 -4.36 -9.61
N ASP A 24 10.32 -4.23 -9.41
CA ASP A 24 11.26 -3.65 -10.38
C ASP A 24 10.96 -2.19 -10.78
N ILE A 25 10.32 -1.42 -9.89
CA ILE A 25 10.10 0.02 -10.10
C ILE A 25 11.41 0.76 -9.81
N ALA A 26 12.02 1.36 -10.83
CA ALA A 26 13.34 1.98 -10.71
C ALA A 26 13.34 3.26 -9.88
N ASP A 27 12.26 4.04 -9.95
CA ASP A 27 12.15 5.31 -9.23
C ASP A 27 11.24 5.17 -7.99
N ARG A 28 11.79 5.53 -6.83
CA ARG A 28 11.05 5.59 -5.57
C ARG A 28 9.85 6.53 -5.66
N ILE A 29 10.03 7.70 -6.27
CA ILE A 29 8.98 8.72 -6.37
C ILE A 29 7.83 8.19 -7.23
N GLU A 30 8.14 7.49 -8.32
CA GLU A 30 7.13 6.82 -9.15
C GLU A 30 6.35 5.77 -8.34
N ALA A 31 7.05 4.93 -7.56
CA ALA A 31 6.40 3.94 -6.70
C ALA A 31 5.49 4.60 -5.65
N GLU A 32 5.92 5.71 -5.03
CA GLU A 32 5.14 6.47 -4.05
C GLU A 32 3.92 7.14 -4.68
N ILE A 33 4.05 7.68 -5.90
CA ILE A 33 2.93 8.22 -6.68
C ILE A 33 1.90 7.13 -6.96
N LEU A 34 2.33 5.95 -7.40
CA LEU A 34 1.43 4.82 -7.66
C LEU A 34 0.67 4.39 -6.42
N VAL A 35 1.35 4.24 -5.28
CA VAL A 35 0.72 3.89 -4.00
C VAL A 35 -0.33 4.94 -3.61
N ARG A 36 0.02 6.22 -3.68
CA ARG A 36 -0.92 7.31 -3.39
C ARG A 36 -2.12 7.28 -4.34
N SER A 37 -1.89 7.15 -5.64
CA SER A 37 -2.95 7.08 -6.65
C SER A 37 -3.91 5.91 -6.40
N ILE A 38 -3.37 4.72 -6.06
CA ILE A 38 -4.19 3.55 -5.73
C ILE A 38 -5.04 3.82 -4.49
N ALA A 39 -4.45 4.33 -3.40
CA ALA A 39 -5.19 4.59 -2.16
C ALA A 39 -6.31 5.63 -2.37
N THR A 40 -6.01 6.73 -3.06
CA THR A 40 -6.97 7.82 -3.32
C THR A 40 -8.08 7.47 -4.31
N ALA A 41 -7.98 6.34 -5.02
CA ALA A 41 -9.05 5.84 -5.88
C ALA A 41 -10.24 5.28 -5.09
N TYR A 42 -10.06 4.98 -3.80
CA TYR A 42 -11.11 4.49 -2.91
C TYR A 42 -11.75 5.64 -2.13
N HIS A 43 -13.05 5.56 -1.89
CA HIS A 43 -13.79 6.63 -1.20
C HIS A 43 -13.30 6.86 0.24
N ASP A 44 -13.07 5.77 0.99
CA ASP A 44 -12.56 5.81 2.36
C ASP A 44 -11.08 5.41 2.35
N HIS A 45 -10.21 6.40 2.55
CA HIS A 45 -8.76 6.26 2.47
C HIS A 45 -8.06 7.26 3.39
N GLY A 46 -6.76 7.03 3.60
CA GLY A 46 -5.94 7.98 4.33
C GLY A 46 -4.46 7.63 4.31
N LEU A 47 -3.69 8.43 5.06
CA LEU A 47 -2.29 8.23 5.32
C LEU A 47 -2.11 8.08 6.83
N ASN A 48 -1.42 7.03 7.27
CA ASN A 48 -1.04 6.90 8.67
C ASN A 48 0.20 7.76 8.92
N PRO A 49 0.12 8.86 9.69
CA PRO A 49 1.23 9.78 9.89
C PRO A 49 2.37 9.17 10.74
N ALA A 50 2.11 8.10 11.49
CA ALA A 50 3.12 7.45 12.31
C ALA A 50 4.01 6.48 11.51
N THR A 51 3.47 5.92 10.41
CA THR A 51 4.15 4.89 9.61
C THR A 51 4.39 5.31 8.16
N GLU A 52 3.84 6.45 7.74
CA GLU A 52 3.84 6.94 6.36
C GLU A 52 3.25 5.93 5.36
N VAL A 53 2.38 5.04 5.84
CA VAL A 53 1.70 4.02 5.02
C VAL A 53 0.32 4.51 4.61
N TYR A 54 0.02 4.40 3.31
CA TYR A 54 -1.31 4.69 2.80
C TYR A 54 -2.26 3.52 3.09
N TRP A 55 -3.51 3.84 3.34
CA TRP A 55 -4.55 2.85 3.57
C TRP A 55 -5.85 3.21 2.85
N PHE A 56 -6.67 2.20 2.59
CA PHE A 56 -8.03 2.36 2.09
C PHE A 56 -8.95 1.27 2.63
N ASN A 57 -10.24 1.57 2.74
CA ASN A 57 -11.27 0.60 3.04
C ASN A 57 -11.86 0.05 1.73
N TYR A 58 -11.88 -1.27 1.61
CA TYR A 58 -12.54 -1.95 0.52
C TYR A 58 -13.26 -3.19 1.04
N ASN A 59 -14.53 -3.36 0.68
CA ASN A 59 -15.39 -4.46 1.11
C ASN A 59 -15.43 -4.68 2.63
N GLY A 60 -15.38 -3.60 3.41
CA GLY A 60 -15.44 -3.65 4.87
C GLY A 60 -14.13 -4.06 5.54
N SER A 61 -13.02 -4.14 4.79
CA SER A 61 -11.69 -4.36 5.36
C SER A 61 -10.72 -3.23 5.03
N VAL A 62 -9.87 -2.91 6.00
CA VAL A 62 -8.79 -1.94 5.83
C VAL A 62 -7.58 -2.61 5.19
N HIS A 63 -7.13 -2.02 4.09
CA HIS A 63 -5.96 -2.43 3.37
C HIS A 63 -4.91 -1.35 3.48
N GLU A 64 -3.68 -1.74 3.81
CA GLU A 64 -2.52 -0.87 3.74
C GLU A 64 -1.73 -1.16 2.48
N ILE A 65 -1.27 -0.12 1.80
CA ILE A 65 -0.45 -0.19 0.59
C ILE A 65 0.80 0.68 0.76
N TYR A 66 1.97 0.13 0.43
CA TYR A 66 3.25 0.80 0.70
C TYR A 66 4.36 0.35 -0.25
N VAL A 67 5.41 1.18 -0.33
CA VAL A 67 6.63 0.91 -1.09
C VAL A 67 7.66 0.24 -0.18
N TRP A 68 8.40 -0.73 -0.71
CA TRP A 68 9.53 -1.36 -0.02
C TRP A 68 10.75 -1.47 -0.95
N PRO A 69 11.97 -1.19 -0.49
CA PRO A 69 13.19 -1.39 -1.27
C PRO A 69 13.42 -2.89 -1.53
N SER A 70 13.76 -3.23 -2.77
CA SER A 70 14.06 -4.59 -3.24
C SER A 70 15.55 -4.78 -3.49
#